data_AF-A0AAW6U322-F1
#
_entry.id   AF-A0AAW6U322-F1
#
_cell.length_a   1.000
_cell.length_b   1.000
_cell.length_c   1.000
_cell.angle_alpha   90.00
_cell.angle_beta   90.00
_cell.angle_gamma   90.00
#
_symmetry.space_group_name_H-M   'P 1'
#
loop_
_entity.id
_entity.type
_entity.pdbx_description
1 polymer ?
#
loop_
_entity_poly.entity_id
_entity_poly.type
_entity_poly.pdbx_seq_one_letter_code
_entity_poly.pdbx_strand_id
1 'polypeptide(L)'
;MANPEHLAILKQGVEAWNQWRTQNSGIEAELSGTSIAQLPLGGIDLRSANLSKAYAARQILNRTDLTGANLSGADLSESIVLRGQLSRANLMGANLQRALLLGADLTAVDLRSTQLFSANFGHAILRNSRLDDADMRQSLFAGADLSGAVLTGAKLYGTARDDWIIDGVECRYVFWDIEGKIRCPVDRDFAPGEFEQIYKSLPIIEYVFQNGMTPLDALVMDRVVQAIRDQNPDYDLKIDSINARGLTPSIRFTVQQEEQKGSALQMIVAGYEDRLRRLEGEKDRLYDLLELAIDKAGTKLLVAGPGAVVATDGSTINIDQHVENITNLRDTVAALPEDSPAFAKVAKKTALGIIGDALKDVAKGQVMEAAKQIYELGKDLGPAIVNTAAYAYFRSHMPGG
;
A
#
# COMPACT_ATOMS: atom_id res chain seq x y z
N MET A 1 -9.28 -26.18 17.07
CA MET A 1 -9.88 -26.74 15.84
C MET A 1 -11.37 -26.47 15.96
N ALA A 2 -11.98 -25.85 14.95
CA ALA A 2 -13.38 -25.43 14.98
C ALA A 2 -14.34 -26.55 15.42
N ASN A 3 -15.36 -26.18 16.20
CA ASN A 3 -16.45 -27.09 16.56
C ASN A 3 -17.42 -27.21 15.36
N PRO A 4 -17.65 -28.42 14.82
CA PRO A 4 -18.57 -28.63 13.70
C PRO A 4 -20.01 -28.17 13.97
N GLU A 5 -20.50 -28.31 15.20
CA GLU A 5 -21.86 -27.90 15.58
C GLU A 5 -22.00 -26.38 15.58
N HIS A 6 -21.01 -25.67 16.15
CA HIS A 6 -20.98 -24.21 16.09
C HIS A 6 -20.95 -23.72 14.65
N LEU A 7 -20.09 -24.31 13.80
CA LEU A 7 -20.04 -23.94 12.38
C LEU A 7 -21.35 -24.25 11.65
N ALA A 8 -22.03 -25.35 11.98
CA ALA A 8 -23.32 -25.70 11.39
C ALA A 8 -24.42 -24.69 11.76
N ILE A 9 -24.42 -24.18 13.00
CA ILE A 9 -25.34 -23.11 13.44
C ILE A 9 -25.00 -21.80 12.73
N LEU A 10 -23.71 -21.44 12.65
CA LEU A 10 -23.26 -20.22 11.98
C LEU A 10 -23.71 -20.18 10.52
N LYS A 11 -23.64 -21.33 9.82
CA LYS A 11 -24.08 -21.49 8.43
C LYS A 11 -25.59 -21.37 8.22
N GLN A 12 -26.40 -21.46 9.28
CA GLN A 12 -27.85 -21.22 9.21
C GLN A 12 -28.18 -19.71 9.16
N GLY A 13 -27.19 -18.84 9.39
CA GLY A 13 -27.32 -17.39 9.27
C GLY A 13 -27.36 -16.66 10.61
N VAL A 14 -27.36 -15.32 10.53
CA VAL A 14 -27.23 -14.41 11.68
C VAL A 14 -28.33 -14.62 12.72
N GLU A 15 -29.58 -14.81 12.29
CA GLU A 15 -30.72 -14.98 13.21
C GLU A 15 -30.59 -16.26 14.05
N ALA A 16 -30.32 -17.40 13.39
CA ALA A 16 -30.12 -18.68 14.06
C ALA A 16 -28.93 -18.64 15.03
N TRP A 17 -27.82 -18.03 14.59
CA TRP A 17 -26.65 -17.85 15.44
C TRP A 17 -26.93 -16.98 16.65
N ASN A 18 -27.52 -15.80 16.44
CA ASN A 18 -27.81 -14.87 17.53
C ASN A 18 -28.81 -15.46 18.52
N GLN A 19 -29.83 -16.20 18.05
CA GLN A 19 -30.74 -16.94 18.92
C GLN A 19 -29.98 -17.99 19.74
N TRP A 20 -29.10 -18.77 19.10
CA TRP A 20 -28.27 -19.74 19.81
C TRP A 20 -27.39 -19.06 20.88
N ARG A 21 -26.77 -17.91 20.57
CA ARG A 21 -25.98 -17.13 21.54
C ARG A 21 -26.80 -16.66 22.75
N THR A 22 -28.07 -16.30 22.58
CA THR A 22 -28.92 -15.91 23.73
C THR A 22 -29.11 -17.06 24.73
N GLN A 23 -29.17 -18.30 24.24
CA GLN A 23 -29.35 -19.50 25.06
C GLN A 23 -28.02 -20.07 25.57
N ASN A 24 -26.91 -19.71 24.94
CA ASN A 24 -25.58 -20.29 25.15
C ASN A 24 -24.52 -19.21 25.45
N SER A 25 -24.91 -18.16 26.17
CA SER A 25 -24.04 -16.98 26.42
C SER A 25 -22.75 -17.31 27.17
N GLY A 26 -22.75 -18.37 27.99
CA GLY A 26 -21.56 -18.87 28.70
C GLY A 26 -20.68 -19.82 27.89
N ILE A 27 -21.08 -20.19 26.66
CA ILE A 27 -20.28 -21.07 25.79
C ILE A 27 -19.33 -20.21 24.96
N GLU A 28 -18.05 -20.58 24.97
CA GLU A 28 -17.06 -20.04 24.04
C GLU A 28 -17.28 -20.64 22.64
N ALA A 29 -17.61 -19.80 21.67
CA ALA A 29 -17.84 -20.22 20.30
C ALA A 29 -16.50 -20.56 19.61
N GLU A 30 -16.19 -21.86 19.52
CA GLU A 30 -14.98 -22.36 18.86
C GLU A 30 -15.11 -22.44 17.33
N LEU A 31 -14.47 -21.51 16.63
CA LEU A 31 -14.47 -21.31 15.17
C LEU A 31 -13.03 -21.18 14.62
N SER A 32 -12.00 -21.64 15.34
CA SER A 32 -10.59 -21.48 14.94
C SER A 32 -10.27 -22.20 13.63
N GLY A 33 -9.53 -21.53 12.76
CA GLY A 33 -9.08 -22.05 11.47
C GLY A 33 -10.20 -22.27 10.45
N THR A 34 -11.44 -21.89 10.75
CA THR A 34 -12.55 -22.08 9.79
C THR A 34 -12.53 -21.01 8.72
N SER A 35 -12.99 -21.38 7.53
CA SER A 35 -13.38 -20.40 6.53
C SER A 35 -14.79 -19.91 6.84
N ILE A 36 -14.92 -18.60 7.03
CA ILE A 36 -16.19 -17.88 7.09
C ILE A 36 -16.34 -16.93 5.92
N ALA A 37 -15.48 -17.08 4.91
CA ALA A 37 -15.60 -16.35 3.66
C ALA A 37 -17.01 -16.56 3.07
N GLN A 38 -17.58 -15.47 2.53
CA GLN A 38 -18.91 -15.41 1.90
C GLN A 38 -20.12 -15.60 2.83
N LEU A 39 -19.95 -15.80 4.14
CA LEU A 39 -21.10 -15.83 5.04
C LEU A 39 -21.66 -14.41 5.26
N PRO A 40 -23.00 -14.22 5.29
CA PRO A 40 -23.58 -12.95 5.70
C PRO A 40 -23.45 -12.81 7.22
N LEU A 41 -22.49 -12.00 7.67
CA LEU A 41 -22.15 -11.85 9.09
C LEU A 41 -22.47 -10.45 9.66
N GLY A 42 -23.13 -9.58 8.90
CA GLY A 42 -23.51 -8.25 9.40
C GLY A 42 -24.45 -8.34 10.61
N GLY A 43 -24.09 -7.68 11.71
CA GLY A 43 -24.90 -7.67 12.95
C GLY A 43 -24.85 -8.95 13.79
N ILE A 44 -23.94 -9.88 13.48
CA ILE A 44 -23.81 -11.14 14.24
C ILE A 44 -23.15 -10.92 15.61
N ASP A 45 -23.54 -11.72 16.61
CA ASP A 45 -22.95 -11.75 17.95
C ASP A 45 -21.84 -12.81 18.04
N LEU A 46 -20.60 -12.42 17.79
CA LEU A 46 -19.40 -13.26 17.93
C LEU A 46 -18.61 -12.90 19.20
N ARG A 47 -19.28 -12.36 20.23
CA ARG A 47 -18.62 -12.00 21.50
C ARG A 47 -17.91 -13.19 22.10
N SER A 48 -16.66 -12.97 22.50
CA SER A 48 -15.76 -13.97 23.08
C SER A 48 -15.58 -15.23 22.21
N ALA A 49 -15.90 -15.21 20.92
CA ALA A 49 -15.68 -16.34 20.04
C ALA A 49 -14.18 -16.55 19.76
N ASN A 50 -13.75 -17.81 19.64
CA ASN A 50 -12.43 -18.14 19.15
C ASN A 50 -12.45 -18.26 17.63
N LEU A 51 -11.98 -17.24 16.94
CA LEU A 51 -11.81 -17.12 15.49
C LEU A 51 -10.31 -17.10 15.11
N SER A 52 -9.44 -17.59 15.98
CA SER A 52 -7.99 -17.59 15.72
C SER A 52 -7.68 -18.33 14.42
N LYS A 53 -6.84 -17.73 13.58
CA LYS A 53 -6.46 -18.24 12.25
C LYS A 53 -7.64 -18.48 11.29
N ALA A 54 -8.81 -17.88 11.53
CA ALA A 54 -9.93 -17.99 10.62
C ALA A 54 -9.64 -17.30 9.27
N TYR A 55 -10.21 -17.84 8.19
CA TYR A 55 -10.15 -17.25 6.86
C TYR A 55 -11.41 -16.40 6.65
N ALA A 56 -11.26 -15.09 6.78
CA ALA A 56 -12.34 -14.11 6.80
C ALA A 56 -12.03 -12.89 5.92
N ALA A 57 -11.20 -13.06 4.88
CA ALA A 57 -10.89 -12.03 3.91
C ALA A 57 -12.17 -11.58 3.17
N ARG A 58 -12.25 -10.29 2.83
CA ARG A 58 -13.36 -9.66 2.09
C ARG A 58 -14.73 -9.86 2.75
N GLN A 59 -14.77 -10.00 4.07
CA GLN A 59 -16.02 -10.13 4.82
C GLN A 59 -16.72 -8.79 5.02
N ILE A 60 -18.05 -8.83 5.12
CA ILE A 60 -18.85 -7.68 5.55
C ILE A 60 -19.31 -7.95 6.98
N LEU A 61 -18.60 -7.33 7.93
CA LEU A 61 -18.77 -7.43 9.38
C LEU A 61 -19.36 -6.15 9.96
N ASN A 62 -20.23 -5.49 9.20
CA ASN A 62 -20.87 -4.24 9.62
C ASN A 62 -21.71 -4.48 10.87
N ARG A 63 -21.51 -3.65 11.91
CA ARG A 63 -22.22 -3.73 13.20
C ARG A 63 -22.12 -5.10 13.91
N THR A 64 -21.16 -5.93 13.50
CA THR A 64 -20.87 -7.21 14.17
C THR A 64 -20.29 -6.95 15.56
N ASP A 65 -20.64 -7.79 16.53
CA ASP A 65 -20.07 -7.75 17.88
C ASP A 65 -19.00 -8.84 18.04
N LEU A 66 -17.74 -8.44 18.04
CA LEU A 66 -16.54 -9.24 18.27
C LEU A 66 -15.89 -8.87 19.62
N THR A 67 -16.64 -8.28 20.55
CA THR A 67 -16.12 -7.88 21.86
C THR A 67 -15.46 -9.08 22.55
N GLY A 68 -14.18 -8.94 22.92
CA GLY A 68 -13.39 -10.00 23.54
C GLY A 68 -13.08 -11.22 22.67
N ALA A 69 -13.40 -11.20 21.36
CA ALA A 69 -13.14 -12.32 20.47
C ALA A 69 -11.62 -12.53 20.25
N ASN A 70 -11.22 -13.79 20.08
CA ASN A 70 -9.86 -14.12 19.68
C ASN A 70 -9.77 -14.27 18.17
N LEU A 71 -9.17 -13.30 17.49
CA LEU A 71 -8.92 -13.25 16.04
C LEU A 71 -7.42 -13.34 15.73
N SER A 72 -6.61 -13.84 16.67
CA SER A 72 -5.15 -13.92 16.49
C SER A 72 -4.78 -14.73 15.24
N GLY A 73 -3.93 -14.15 14.40
CA GLY A 73 -3.52 -14.73 13.12
C GLY A 73 -4.65 -14.94 12.09
N ALA A 74 -5.85 -14.39 12.30
CA ALA A 74 -6.92 -14.48 11.31
C ALA A 74 -6.61 -13.63 10.07
N ASP A 75 -7.14 -14.02 8.92
CA ASP A 75 -7.10 -13.22 7.71
C ASP A 75 -8.41 -12.44 7.55
N LEU A 76 -8.34 -11.12 7.73
CA LEU A 76 -9.41 -10.14 7.56
C LEU A 76 -9.04 -9.11 6.47
N SER A 77 -8.12 -9.47 5.55
CA SER A 77 -7.71 -8.59 4.48
C SER A 77 -8.89 -8.17 3.61
N GLU A 78 -8.94 -6.89 3.24
CA GLU A 78 -10.01 -6.29 2.44
C GLU A 78 -11.42 -6.40 3.04
N SER A 79 -11.55 -6.74 4.34
CA SER A 79 -12.84 -6.83 5.02
C SER A 79 -13.40 -5.45 5.41
N ILE A 80 -14.73 -5.37 5.49
CA ILE A 80 -15.49 -4.16 5.81
C ILE A 80 -16.12 -4.33 7.19
N VAL A 81 -15.70 -3.52 8.16
CA VAL A 81 -16.08 -3.57 9.57
C VAL A 81 -16.62 -2.21 10.01
N LEU A 82 -17.62 -1.69 9.30
CA LEU A 82 -18.18 -0.37 9.60
C LEU A 82 -18.94 -0.41 10.92
N ARG A 83 -18.52 0.43 11.88
CA ARG A 83 -19.12 0.53 13.21
C ARG A 83 -19.23 -0.84 13.92
N GLY A 84 -18.27 -1.74 13.69
CA GLY A 84 -18.17 -3.00 14.43
C GLY A 84 -17.69 -2.77 15.87
N GLN A 85 -18.05 -3.68 16.77
CA GLN A 85 -17.57 -3.68 18.16
C GLN A 85 -16.47 -4.73 18.30
N LEU A 86 -15.24 -4.31 18.50
CA LEU A 86 -14.06 -5.16 18.66
C LEU A 86 -13.33 -4.87 19.98
N SER A 87 -13.99 -4.22 20.93
CA SER A 87 -13.38 -3.85 22.19
C SER A 87 -12.80 -5.10 22.88
N ARG A 88 -11.56 -5.00 23.37
CA ARG A 88 -10.81 -6.09 24.03
C ARG A 88 -10.58 -7.34 23.16
N ALA A 89 -10.80 -7.29 21.85
CA ALA A 89 -10.49 -8.40 20.96
C ALA A 89 -8.97 -8.62 20.85
N ASN A 90 -8.57 -9.84 20.52
CA ASN A 90 -7.18 -10.17 20.22
C ASN A 90 -7.00 -10.33 18.71
N LEU A 91 -6.33 -9.38 18.06
CA LEU A 91 -5.98 -9.38 16.63
C LEU A 91 -4.46 -9.54 16.41
N MET A 92 -3.73 -10.01 17.42
CA MET A 92 -2.27 -10.18 17.36
C MET A 92 -1.88 -11.04 16.14
N GLY A 93 -0.98 -10.51 15.31
CA GLY A 93 -0.50 -11.18 14.10
C GLY A 93 -1.55 -11.40 12.99
N ALA A 94 -2.74 -10.81 13.11
CA ALA A 94 -3.77 -10.91 12.08
C ALA A 94 -3.37 -10.15 10.80
N ASN A 95 -3.99 -10.52 9.69
CA ASN A 95 -3.89 -9.78 8.44
C ASN A 95 -5.15 -8.90 8.27
N LEU A 96 -4.99 -7.59 8.31
CA LEU A 96 -6.04 -6.59 8.10
C LEU A 96 -5.64 -5.62 6.98
N GLN A 97 -4.76 -6.06 6.07
CA GLN A 97 -4.36 -5.23 4.94
C GLN A 97 -5.59 -4.76 4.18
N ARG A 98 -5.67 -3.44 3.92
CA ARG A 98 -6.77 -2.80 3.17
C ARG A 98 -8.16 -2.99 3.77
N ALA A 99 -8.28 -3.38 5.04
CA ALA A 99 -9.56 -3.48 5.73
C ALA A 99 -10.17 -2.08 6.00
N LEU A 100 -11.50 -1.98 6.01
CA LEU A 100 -12.25 -0.76 6.29
C LEU A 100 -12.89 -0.84 7.68
N LEU A 101 -12.29 -0.20 8.68
CA LEU A 101 -12.71 -0.19 10.09
C LEU A 101 -13.30 1.17 10.51
N LEU A 102 -13.96 1.88 9.59
CA LEU A 102 -14.44 3.25 9.84
C LEU A 102 -15.43 3.27 11.01
N GLY A 103 -15.14 4.08 12.01
CA GLY A 103 -15.96 4.23 13.21
C GLY A 103 -16.09 2.97 14.07
N ALA A 104 -15.20 1.98 13.90
CA ALA A 104 -15.21 0.77 14.72
C ALA A 104 -14.71 1.06 16.15
N ASP A 105 -15.27 0.36 17.13
CA ASP A 105 -14.76 0.38 18.51
C ASP A 105 -13.69 -0.70 18.67
N LEU A 106 -12.44 -0.27 18.80
CA LEU A 106 -11.23 -1.06 18.99
C LEU A 106 -10.61 -0.77 20.37
N THR A 107 -11.42 -0.32 21.34
CA THR A 107 -10.94 0.02 22.69
C THR A 107 -10.26 -1.19 23.33
N ALA A 108 -9.04 -1.01 23.82
CA ALA A 108 -8.22 -2.05 24.45
C ALA A 108 -8.00 -3.30 23.60
N VAL A 109 -8.02 -3.16 22.26
CA VAL A 109 -7.70 -4.25 21.34
C VAL A 109 -6.20 -4.56 21.34
N ASP A 110 -5.85 -5.82 21.12
CA ASP A 110 -4.47 -6.25 20.90
C ASP A 110 -4.18 -6.40 19.40
N LEU A 111 -3.47 -5.44 18.81
CA LEU A 111 -3.06 -5.38 17.40
C LEU A 111 -1.54 -5.54 17.24
N ARG A 112 -0.88 -6.21 18.19
CA ARG A 112 0.57 -6.40 18.12
C ARG A 112 0.98 -7.23 16.92
N SER A 113 2.01 -6.78 16.20
CA SER A 113 2.55 -7.45 15.02
C SER A 113 1.51 -7.74 13.92
N THR A 114 0.43 -6.97 13.89
CA THR A 114 -0.65 -7.08 12.90
C THR A 114 -0.25 -6.41 11.59
N GLN A 115 -0.70 -6.96 10.45
CA GLN A 115 -0.51 -6.34 9.14
C GLN A 115 -1.67 -5.38 8.84
N LEU A 116 -1.42 -4.08 8.88
CA LEU A 116 -2.39 -3.00 8.72
C LEU A 116 -2.15 -2.13 7.48
N PHE A 117 -1.34 -2.61 6.55
CA PHE A 117 -0.97 -1.88 5.35
C PHE A 117 -2.22 -1.40 4.59
N SER A 118 -2.31 -0.09 4.35
CA SER A 118 -3.45 0.54 3.67
C SER A 118 -4.83 0.32 4.34
N ALA A 119 -4.91 -0.07 5.61
CA ALA A 119 -6.17 -0.18 6.34
C ALA A 119 -6.78 1.21 6.63
N ASN A 120 -8.09 1.30 6.78
CA ASN A 120 -8.79 2.55 7.09
C ASN A 120 -9.44 2.48 8.47
N PHE A 121 -8.90 3.27 9.41
CA PHE A 121 -9.36 3.46 10.77
C PHE A 121 -10.03 4.84 10.98
N GLY A 122 -10.53 5.48 9.92
CA GLY A 122 -11.16 6.80 10.01
C GLY A 122 -12.25 6.83 11.10
N HIS A 123 -12.12 7.75 12.05
CA HIS A 123 -12.99 7.89 13.23
C HIS A 123 -13.11 6.65 14.13
N ALA A 124 -12.20 5.67 14.02
CA ALA A 124 -12.20 4.50 14.89
C ALA A 124 -11.72 4.86 16.32
N ILE A 125 -12.17 4.10 17.30
CA ILE A 125 -11.80 4.29 18.72
C ILE A 125 -10.77 3.22 19.09
N LEU A 126 -9.50 3.57 19.15
CA LEU A 126 -8.36 2.70 19.50
C LEU A 126 -7.81 2.97 20.92
N ARG A 127 -8.64 3.53 21.82
CA ARG A 127 -8.21 3.90 23.17
C ARG A 127 -7.61 2.72 23.93
N ASN A 128 -6.46 2.90 24.56
CA ASN A 128 -5.74 1.88 25.33
C ASN A 128 -5.41 0.60 24.52
N SER A 129 -5.39 0.67 23.19
CA SER A 129 -5.03 -0.46 22.34
C SER A 129 -3.52 -0.68 22.28
N ARG A 130 -3.11 -1.88 21.89
CA ARG A 130 -1.70 -2.24 21.70
C ARG A 130 -1.41 -2.42 20.22
N LEU A 131 -0.58 -1.57 19.65
CA LEU A 131 -0.17 -1.61 18.24
C LEU A 131 1.35 -1.84 18.11
N ASP A 132 1.96 -2.47 19.12
CA ASP A 132 3.40 -2.73 19.12
C ASP A 132 3.80 -3.51 17.85
N ASP A 133 4.84 -3.05 17.16
CA ASP A 133 5.37 -3.66 15.93
C ASP A 133 4.34 -3.83 14.78
N ALA A 134 3.19 -3.14 14.84
CA ALA A 134 2.18 -3.21 13.79
C ALA A 134 2.67 -2.51 12.51
N ASP A 135 2.35 -3.12 11.36
CA ASP A 135 2.67 -2.55 10.06
C ASP A 135 1.52 -1.69 9.55
N MET A 136 1.53 -0.40 9.90
CA MET A 136 0.46 0.54 9.58
C MET A 136 0.75 1.41 8.35
N ARG A 137 1.75 1.06 7.53
CA ARG A 137 2.15 1.89 6.39
C ARG A 137 0.96 2.15 5.46
N GLN A 138 0.80 3.40 5.04
CA GLN A 138 -0.28 3.89 4.17
C GLN A 138 -1.71 3.73 4.73
N SER A 139 -1.87 3.45 6.02
CA SER A 139 -3.21 3.38 6.64
C SER A 139 -3.79 4.77 6.92
N LEU A 140 -5.11 4.84 7.14
CA LEU A 140 -5.83 6.09 7.36
C LEU A 140 -6.34 6.15 8.80
N PHE A 141 -5.90 7.13 9.57
CA PHE A 141 -6.29 7.40 10.96
C PHE A 141 -6.99 8.75 11.14
N ALA A 142 -7.55 9.32 10.08
CA ALA A 142 -8.24 10.60 10.15
C ALA A 142 -9.36 10.58 11.21
N GLY A 143 -9.26 11.45 12.22
CA GLY A 143 -10.16 11.54 13.36
C GLY A 143 -10.19 10.31 14.27
N ALA A 144 -9.23 9.40 14.15
CA ALA A 144 -9.14 8.21 15.00
C ALA A 144 -8.65 8.57 16.40
N ASP A 145 -9.17 7.90 17.42
CA ASP A 145 -8.79 8.13 18.81
C ASP A 145 -7.86 7.03 19.33
N LEU A 146 -6.56 7.33 19.39
CA LEU A 146 -5.51 6.45 19.92
C LEU A 146 -5.13 6.80 21.37
N SER A 147 -5.99 7.46 22.14
CA SER A 147 -5.63 7.89 23.50
C SER A 147 -5.22 6.70 24.38
N GLY A 148 -4.06 6.78 25.03
CA GLY A 148 -3.52 5.69 25.85
C GLY A 148 -3.00 4.48 25.05
N ALA A 149 -2.96 4.55 23.72
CA ALA A 149 -2.48 3.43 22.91
C ALA A 149 -0.96 3.26 23.00
N VAL A 150 -0.49 2.03 22.78
CA VAL A 150 0.94 1.70 22.74
C VAL A 150 1.38 1.53 21.28
N LEU A 151 2.33 2.34 20.82
CA LEU A 151 2.78 2.37 19.41
C LEU A 151 4.25 1.95 19.21
N THR A 152 4.87 1.33 20.22
CA THR A 152 6.31 1.02 20.15
C THR A 152 6.63 0.09 18.98
N GLY A 153 7.56 0.50 18.12
CA GLY A 153 7.99 -0.28 16.95
C GLY A 153 7.03 -0.25 15.77
N ALA A 154 5.95 0.53 15.84
CA ALA A 154 5.00 0.62 14.74
C ALA A 154 5.61 1.27 13.48
N LYS A 155 5.18 0.80 12.31
CA LYS A 155 5.56 1.36 11.00
C LYS A 155 4.48 2.33 10.53
N LEU A 156 4.81 3.61 10.43
CA LEU A 156 3.86 4.71 10.22
C LEU A 156 4.08 5.48 8.90
N TYR A 157 4.95 5.01 8.00
CA TYR A 157 5.15 5.69 6.71
C TYR A 157 3.83 5.87 5.94
N GLY A 158 3.53 7.11 5.57
CA GLY A 158 2.37 7.48 4.76
C GLY A 158 1.01 7.33 5.45
N THR A 159 0.97 7.25 6.79
CA THR A 159 -0.30 7.23 7.53
C THR A 159 -1.02 8.57 7.50
N ALA A 160 -2.30 8.60 7.08
CA ALA A 160 -3.10 9.82 7.19
C ALA A 160 -3.53 10.10 8.62
N ARG A 161 -3.12 11.23 9.21
CA ARG A 161 -3.23 11.48 10.66
C ARG A 161 -3.99 12.75 11.01
N ASP A 162 -4.88 13.22 10.13
CA ASP A 162 -5.68 14.41 10.41
C ASP A 162 -6.48 14.24 11.67
N ASP A 163 -6.39 15.21 12.56
CA ASP A 163 -7.22 15.27 13.76
C ASP A 163 -7.20 13.96 14.57
N TRP A 164 -6.14 13.15 14.42
CA TRP A 164 -5.97 11.97 15.25
C TRP A 164 -5.75 12.40 16.70
N ILE A 165 -6.34 11.65 17.63
CA ILE A 165 -6.23 11.95 19.06
C ILE A 165 -5.21 11.00 19.63
N ILE A 166 -4.06 11.53 20.06
CA ILE A 166 -2.94 10.73 20.58
C ILE A 166 -2.63 11.06 22.03
N ASP A 167 -3.62 11.45 22.83
CA ASP A 167 -3.42 11.80 24.24
C ASP A 167 -2.97 10.59 25.09
N GLY A 168 -1.84 10.69 25.78
CA GLY A 168 -1.31 9.63 26.62
C GLY A 168 -0.75 8.42 25.88
N VAL A 169 -0.35 8.56 24.61
CA VAL A 169 0.25 7.48 23.82
C VAL A 169 1.61 7.08 24.40
N GLU A 170 1.79 5.78 24.60
CA GLU A 170 3.06 5.18 24.98
C GLU A 170 3.85 4.78 23.73
N CYS A 171 4.99 5.43 23.51
CA CYS A 171 5.79 5.18 22.32
C CYS A 171 7.28 5.35 22.65
N ARG A 172 8.07 4.29 22.46
CA ARG A 172 9.54 4.36 22.61
C ARG A 172 10.24 4.71 21.30
N TYR A 173 9.80 4.14 20.19
CA TYR A 173 10.31 4.43 18.84
C TYR A 173 9.28 3.99 17.80
N VAL A 174 9.38 4.52 16.58
CA VAL A 174 8.56 4.16 15.40
C VAL A 174 9.40 4.13 14.14
N PHE A 175 8.83 3.70 13.02
CA PHE A 175 9.47 3.75 11.71
C PHE A 175 8.68 4.63 10.75
N TRP A 176 9.34 5.65 10.21
CA TRP A 176 8.76 6.57 9.23
C TRP A 176 9.24 6.33 7.81
N ASP A 177 10.14 5.37 7.59
CA ASP A 177 10.63 5.03 6.26
C ASP A 177 9.76 3.96 5.59
N ILE A 178 9.76 3.95 4.25
CA ILE A 178 8.96 3.03 3.46
C ILE A 178 9.30 1.56 3.72
N GLU A 179 10.55 1.24 4.10
CA GLU A 179 10.98 -0.14 4.37
C GLU A 179 10.69 -0.57 5.82
N GLY A 180 10.42 0.39 6.70
CA GLY A 180 10.24 0.17 8.13
C GLY A 180 11.52 -0.30 8.82
N LYS A 181 12.68 0.25 8.44
CA LYS A 181 14.00 -0.16 8.94
C LYS A 181 14.72 0.91 9.75
N ILE A 182 14.42 2.18 9.52
CA ILE A 182 15.09 3.29 10.21
C ILE A 182 14.21 3.71 11.39
N ARG A 183 14.61 3.30 12.60
CA ARG A 183 13.90 3.70 13.82
C ARG A 183 14.02 5.21 14.05
N CYS A 184 12.97 5.78 14.62
CA CYS A 184 12.89 7.16 15.06
C CYS A 184 12.40 7.18 16.52
N PRO A 185 13.17 7.74 17.48
CA PRO A 185 14.50 8.34 17.30
C PRO A 185 15.57 7.27 16.96
N VAL A 186 16.66 7.68 16.30
CA VAL A 186 17.68 6.76 15.78
C VAL A 186 18.54 6.17 16.89
N ASP A 187 18.89 6.98 17.88
CA ASP A 187 19.91 6.74 18.89
C ASP A 187 19.34 6.64 20.32
N ARG A 188 18.05 6.88 20.51
CA ARG A 188 17.37 6.86 21.81
C ARG A 188 15.90 6.50 21.70
N ASP A 189 15.26 6.33 22.84
CA ASP A 189 13.80 6.26 22.92
C ASP A 189 13.21 7.68 23.07
N PHE A 190 11.96 7.86 22.67
CA PHE A 190 11.19 9.05 23.01
C PHE A 190 11.05 9.16 24.54
N ALA A 191 11.16 10.38 25.07
CA ALA A 191 10.80 10.67 26.44
C ALA A 191 9.26 10.59 26.61
N PRO A 192 8.75 10.35 27.83
CA PRO A 192 7.31 10.36 28.09
C PRO A 192 6.63 11.63 27.56
N GLY A 193 5.62 11.46 26.71
CA GLY A 193 4.86 12.55 26.08
C GLY A 193 5.56 13.25 24.90
N GLU A 194 6.82 12.96 24.60
CA GLU A 194 7.56 13.59 23.50
C GLU A 194 6.93 13.29 22.14
N PHE A 195 6.54 12.03 21.90
CA PHE A 195 5.87 11.63 20.66
C PHE A 195 4.63 12.50 20.38
N GLU A 196 3.80 12.71 21.39
CA GLU A 196 2.59 13.51 21.26
C GLU A 196 2.89 14.99 21.00
N GLN A 197 3.87 15.54 21.71
CA GLN A 197 4.27 16.93 21.55
C GLN A 197 4.73 17.21 20.11
N ILE A 198 5.53 16.30 19.56
CA ILE A 198 5.97 16.37 18.16
C ILE A 198 4.75 16.25 17.25
N TYR A 199 4.03 15.13 17.29
CA TYR A 199 3.08 14.79 16.22
C TYR A 199 1.65 15.33 16.38
N LYS A 200 1.30 16.03 17.47
CA LYS A 200 0.05 16.82 17.56
C LYS A 200 0.16 18.18 16.86
N SER A 201 1.36 18.72 16.73
CA SER A 201 1.58 20.13 16.38
C SER A 201 2.29 20.33 15.05
N LEU A 202 2.70 19.25 14.36
CA LEU A 202 3.44 19.38 13.10
C LEU A 202 2.60 20.10 12.05
N PRO A 203 3.11 21.20 11.50
CA PRO A 203 2.51 21.86 10.37
C PRO A 203 2.32 20.94 9.16
N ILE A 204 1.14 21.02 8.55
CA ILE A 204 0.78 20.21 7.38
C ILE A 204 0.81 21.07 6.11
N ILE A 205 1.46 20.55 5.08
CA ILE A 205 1.42 21.05 3.70
C ILE A 205 0.57 20.08 2.88
N GLU A 206 -0.36 20.58 2.07
CA GLU A 206 -1.11 19.78 1.11
C GLU A 206 -0.73 20.16 -0.33
N TYR A 207 -0.31 19.16 -1.10
CA TYR A 207 -0.12 19.28 -2.55
C TYR A 207 -1.24 18.54 -3.27
N VAL A 208 -2.06 19.28 -4.01
CA VAL A 208 -3.21 18.75 -4.74
C VAL A 208 -2.85 18.54 -6.21
N PHE A 209 -3.12 17.33 -6.71
CA PHE A 209 -2.90 16.96 -8.11
C PHE A 209 -4.11 17.37 -8.95
N GLN A 210 -3.96 18.46 -9.71
CA GLN A 210 -5.02 19.03 -10.53
C GLN A 210 -5.55 18.07 -11.61
N ASN A 211 -4.69 17.21 -12.14
CA ASN A 211 -5.00 16.30 -13.25
C ASN A 211 -5.13 14.84 -12.81
N GLY A 212 -5.39 14.60 -11.53
CA GLY A 212 -5.37 13.27 -10.94
C GLY A 212 -3.95 12.81 -10.57
N MET A 213 -3.88 11.73 -9.81
CA MET A 213 -2.62 11.18 -9.28
C MET A 213 -2.44 9.72 -9.74
N THR A 214 -1.28 9.44 -10.32
CA THR A 214 -0.81 8.10 -10.69
C THR A 214 0.03 7.48 -9.59
N PRO A 215 0.25 6.15 -9.58
CA PRO A 215 1.19 5.52 -8.66
C PRO A 215 2.64 6.02 -8.82
N LEU A 216 3.02 6.44 -10.03
CA LEU A 216 4.35 7.00 -10.30
C LEU A 216 4.53 8.32 -9.54
N ASP A 217 3.48 9.14 -9.44
CA ASP A 217 3.54 10.43 -8.77
C ASP A 217 3.89 10.31 -7.29
N ALA A 218 3.40 9.26 -6.61
CA ALA A 218 3.79 8.97 -5.22
C ALA A 218 5.30 8.70 -5.09
N LEU A 219 5.88 7.96 -6.05
CA LEU A 219 7.31 7.63 -6.06
C LEU A 219 8.15 8.85 -6.39
N VAL A 220 7.74 9.63 -7.39
CA VAL A 220 8.39 10.90 -7.72
C VAL A 220 8.38 11.81 -6.50
N MET A 221 7.24 11.93 -5.84
CA MET A 221 7.09 12.79 -4.67
C MET A 221 7.94 12.32 -3.48
N ASP A 222 8.04 11.02 -3.21
CA ASP A 222 8.96 10.50 -2.19
C ASP A 222 10.41 10.87 -2.49
N ARG A 223 10.84 10.77 -3.76
CA ARG A 223 12.19 11.21 -4.17
C ARG A 223 12.41 12.72 -4.09
N VAL A 224 11.37 13.51 -4.34
CA VAL A 224 11.40 14.97 -4.14
C VAL A 224 11.59 15.27 -2.65
N VAL A 225 10.77 14.67 -1.79
CA VAL A 225 10.83 14.87 -0.34
C VAL A 225 12.18 14.44 0.23
N GLN A 226 12.69 13.27 -0.19
CA GLN A 226 14.02 12.80 0.20
C GLN A 226 15.10 13.82 -0.20
N ALA A 227 15.12 14.28 -1.45
CA ALA A 227 16.11 15.24 -1.90
C ALA A 227 16.02 16.58 -1.15
N ILE A 228 14.81 17.06 -0.86
CA ILE A 228 14.60 18.29 -0.06
C ILE A 228 15.13 18.10 1.35
N ARG A 229 14.82 16.97 1.99
CA ARG A 229 15.29 16.65 3.35
C ARG A 229 16.80 16.50 3.43
N ASP A 230 17.42 15.86 2.43
CA ASP A 230 18.87 15.69 2.38
C ASP A 230 19.60 17.03 2.25
N GLN A 231 18.99 17.99 1.54
CA GLN A 231 19.52 19.35 1.40
C GLN A 231 19.15 20.28 2.57
N ASN A 232 18.03 20.01 3.25
CA ASN A 232 17.48 20.81 4.34
C ASN A 232 17.08 19.89 5.52
N PRO A 233 18.05 19.34 6.28
CA PRO A 233 17.76 18.40 7.36
C PRO A 233 16.83 18.97 8.43
N ASP A 234 16.90 20.28 8.67
CA ASP A 234 16.09 21.03 9.65
C ASP A 234 14.60 21.14 9.27
N TYR A 235 14.20 20.71 8.07
CA TYR A 235 12.78 20.67 7.71
C TYR A 235 12.09 19.43 8.27
N ASP A 236 12.85 18.34 8.50
CA ASP A 236 12.34 16.99 8.80
C ASP A 236 11.14 16.59 7.91
N LEU A 237 11.19 16.99 6.63
CA LEU A 237 10.07 16.85 5.69
C LEU A 237 9.72 15.37 5.51
N LYS A 238 8.46 15.04 5.77
CA LYS A 238 7.93 13.67 5.69
C LYS A 238 6.62 13.65 4.95
N ILE A 239 6.42 12.64 4.10
CA ILE A 239 5.08 12.32 3.59
C ILE A 239 4.24 11.90 4.78
N ASP A 240 3.23 12.71 5.09
CA ASP A 240 2.23 12.38 6.09
C ASP A 240 1.25 11.38 5.48
N SER A 241 0.59 11.76 4.38
CA SER A 241 -0.50 10.98 3.83
C SER A 241 -0.56 11.04 2.32
N ILE A 242 -1.02 9.95 1.68
CA ILE A 242 -1.27 9.88 0.25
C ILE A 242 -2.75 9.57 0.01
N ASN A 243 -3.47 10.53 -0.57
CA ASN A 243 -4.86 10.37 -0.99
C ASN A 243 -4.94 10.27 -2.52
N ALA A 244 -4.88 9.04 -3.04
CA ALA A 244 -4.89 8.81 -4.49
C ALA A 244 -6.29 8.60 -5.11
N ARG A 245 -7.34 8.44 -4.29
CA ARG A 245 -8.65 7.91 -4.75
C ARG A 245 -9.86 8.84 -4.49
N GLY A 246 -9.61 10.13 -4.24
CA GLY A 246 -10.65 11.15 -4.03
C GLY A 246 -10.92 12.02 -5.26
N LEU A 247 -11.94 12.90 -5.17
CA LEU A 247 -12.22 13.96 -6.16
C LEU A 247 -11.04 14.94 -6.32
N THR A 248 -10.23 15.06 -5.26
CA THR A 248 -9.03 15.89 -5.21
C THR A 248 -7.87 15.02 -4.72
N PRO A 249 -7.19 14.26 -5.60
CA PRO A 249 -6.04 13.49 -5.20
C PRO A 249 -4.96 14.41 -4.65
N SER A 250 -4.40 14.08 -3.49
CA SER A 250 -3.43 14.92 -2.80
C SER A 250 -2.39 14.09 -2.05
N ILE A 251 -1.21 14.69 -1.86
CA ILE A 251 -0.23 14.21 -0.90
C ILE A 251 -0.05 15.31 0.13
N ARG A 252 -0.03 14.91 1.39
CA ARG A 252 0.28 15.81 2.50
C ARG A 252 1.63 15.48 3.10
N PHE A 253 2.26 16.52 3.60
CA PHE A 253 3.58 16.48 4.17
C PHE A 253 3.57 17.16 5.52
N THR A 254 4.41 16.69 6.43
CA THR A 254 4.72 17.39 7.67
C THR A 254 6.08 18.06 7.55
N VAL A 255 6.18 19.26 8.10
CA VAL A 255 7.45 19.99 8.30
C VAL A 255 7.64 20.29 9.77
N GLN A 256 8.86 20.58 10.20
CA GLN A 256 9.17 20.81 11.60
C GLN A 256 8.59 22.14 12.14
N GLN A 257 8.55 23.19 11.32
CA GLN A 257 8.14 24.54 11.75
C GLN A 257 7.17 25.20 10.76
N GLU A 258 6.23 26.00 11.27
CA GLU A 258 5.13 26.59 10.47
C GLU A 258 5.68 27.54 9.40
N GLU A 259 6.76 28.28 9.72
CA GLU A 259 7.43 29.21 8.82
C GLU A 259 8.06 28.51 7.61
N GLN A 260 8.39 27.21 7.73
CA GLN A 260 8.99 26.43 6.65
C GLN A 260 7.98 26.04 5.56
N LYS A 261 6.67 26.06 5.83
CA LYS A 261 5.64 25.56 4.90
C LYS A 261 5.70 26.17 3.52
N GLY A 262 5.82 27.50 3.44
CA GLY A 262 5.83 28.22 2.17
C GLY A 262 7.01 27.83 1.31
N SER A 263 8.21 27.79 1.90
CA SER A 263 9.43 27.39 1.20
C SER A 263 9.42 25.91 0.83
N ALA A 264 9.02 25.03 1.74
CA ALA A 264 8.91 23.60 1.49
C ALA A 264 7.92 23.28 0.37
N LEU A 265 6.74 23.92 0.35
CA LEU A 265 5.76 23.76 -0.73
C LEU A 265 6.33 24.19 -2.09
N GLN A 266 7.04 25.33 -2.14
CA GLN A 266 7.68 25.78 -3.38
C GLN A 266 8.74 24.78 -3.87
N MET A 267 9.55 24.23 -2.97
CA MET A 267 10.55 23.20 -3.29
C MET A 267 9.89 21.90 -3.77
N ILE A 268 8.77 21.50 -3.16
CA ILE A 268 7.98 20.32 -3.55
C ILE A 268 7.45 20.50 -4.97
N VAL A 269 6.78 21.62 -5.25
CA VAL A 269 6.23 21.93 -6.58
C VAL A 269 7.33 21.93 -7.63
N ALA A 270 8.41 22.70 -7.40
CA ALA A 270 9.51 22.81 -8.35
C ALA A 270 10.23 21.48 -8.58
N GLY A 271 10.49 20.72 -7.51
CA GLY A 271 11.15 19.42 -7.59
C GLY A 271 10.30 18.37 -8.31
N TYR A 272 8.99 18.39 -8.11
CA TYR A 272 8.04 17.52 -8.81
C TYR A 272 7.98 17.83 -10.31
N GLU A 273 7.80 19.11 -10.66
CA GLU A 273 7.76 19.56 -12.07
C GLU A 273 9.08 19.34 -12.82
N ASP A 274 10.23 19.55 -12.17
CA ASP A 274 11.54 19.27 -12.78
C ASP A 274 11.72 17.77 -13.07
N ARG A 275 11.38 16.91 -12.11
CA ARG A 275 11.49 15.45 -12.31
C ARG A 275 10.53 14.95 -13.38
N LEU A 276 9.29 15.45 -13.44
CA LEU A 276 8.36 15.10 -14.52
C LEU A 276 8.92 15.50 -15.89
N ARG A 277 9.42 16.74 -16.04
CA ARG A 277 10.03 17.19 -17.31
C ARG A 277 11.23 16.35 -17.73
N ARG A 278 12.06 15.90 -16.78
CA ARG A 278 13.16 14.97 -17.08
C ARG A 278 12.66 13.61 -17.56
N LEU A 279 11.65 13.04 -16.91
CA LEU A 279 11.04 11.79 -17.32
C LEU A 279 10.40 11.89 -18.72
N GLU A 280 9.73 13.01 -19.02
CA GLU A 280 9.19 13.29 -20.35
C GLU A 280 10.29 13.42 -21.40
N GLY A 281 11.37 14.14 -21.10
CA GLY A 281 12.52 14.27 -22.00
C GLY A 281 13.25 12.93 -22.24
N GLU A 282 13.33 12.08 -21.22
CA GLU A 282 13.89 10.72 -21.37
C GLU A 282 12.99 9.84 -22.25
N LYS A 283 11.66 9.94 -22.09
CA LYS A 283 10.68 9.27 -22.95
C LYS A 283 10.82 9.73 -24.40
N ASP A 284 10.92 11.03 -24.66
CA ASP A 284 11.08 11.57 -26.02
C ASP A 284 12.41 11.11 -26.64
N ARG A 285 13.50 11.10 -25.86
CA ARG A 285 14.79 10.56 -26.30
C ARG A 285 14.72 9.07 -26.66
N LEU A 286 13.91 8.28 -25.94
CA LEU A 286 13.67 6.88 -26.26
C LEU A 286 12.89 6.73 -27.57
N TYR A 287 11.90 7.59 -27.83
CA TYR A 287 11.21 7.64 -29.12
C TYR A 287 12.15 8.00 -30.27
N ASP A 288 13.00 9.01 -30.10
CA ASP A 288 14.00 9.40 -31.13
C ASP A 288 14.98 8.25 -31.43
N LEU A 289 15.46 7.56 -30.39
CA LEU A 289 16.34 6.40 -30.55
C LEU A 289 15.64 5.23 -31.26
N LEU A 290 14.34 5.05 -31.01
CA LEU A 290 13.53 4.06 -31.68
C LEU A 290 13.33 4.42 -33.16
N GLU A 291 13.00 5.67 -33.46
CA GLU A 291 12.89 6.17 -34.85
C GLU A 291 14.21 6.02 -35.61
N LEU A 292 15.34 6.37 -34.99
CA LEU A 292 16.66 6.21 -35.59
C LEU A 292 17.03 4.73 -35.81
N ALA A 293 16.63 3.85 -34.89
CA ALA A 293 16.83 2.40 -35.05
C ALA A 293 15.99 1.84 -36.21
N ILE A 294 14.75 2.34 -36.36
CA ILE A 294 13.84 2.02 -37.46
C ILE A 294 14.41 2.51 -38.80
N ASP A 295 14.90 3.75 -38.88
CA ASP A 295 15.47 4.35 -40.10
C ASP A 295 16.75 3.62 -40.55
N LYS A 296 17.63 3.28 -39.60
CA LYS A 296 18.84 2.47 -39.89
C LYS A 296 18.53 1.02 -40.31
N ALA A 297 17.37 0.47 -39.94
CA ALA A 297 16.93 -0.86 -40.35
C ALA A 297 16.40 -0.91 -41.81
N GLY A 298 16.27 0.23 -42.49
CA GLY A 298 16.15 0.30 -43.95
C GLY A 298 14.79 -0.11 -44.53
N THR A 299 13.67 0.17 -43.87
CA THR A 299 12.32 -0.11 -44.38
C THR A 299 11.46 1.15 -44.53
N LYS A 300 10.90 1.36 -45.73
CA LYS A 300 9.89 2.40 -46.00
C LYS A 300 8.59 2.07 -45.27
N LEU A 301 8.24 2.87 -44.28
CA LEU A 301 6.98 2.76 -43.52
C LEU A 301 5.92 3.72 -44.07
N LEU A 302 4.69 3.25 -44.23
CA LEU A 302 3.51 4.10 -44.47
C LEU A 302 2.83 4.34 -43.12
N VAL A 303 2.76 5.60 -42.70
CA VAL A 303 2.04 6.00 -41.48
C VAL A 303 0.55 5.76 -41.67
N ALA A 304 -0.01 4.78 -40.95
CA ALA A 304 -1.43 4.50 -40.92
C ALA A 304 -2.05 4.98 -39.59
N GLY A 305 -1.96 6.29 -39.33
CA GLY A 305 -2.57 6.93 -38.15
C GLY A 305 -1.90 6.63 -36.80
N PRO A 306 -2.46 7.14 -35.69
CA PRO A 306 -1.85 7.02 -34.36
C PRO A 306 -1.86 5.56 -33.87
N GLY A 307 -0.68 5.00 -33.59
CA GLY A 307 -0.51 3.76 -32.81
C GLY A 307 0.01 2.52 -33.55
N ALA A 308 0.09 2.50 -34.89
CA ALA A 308 0.53 1.32 -35.63
C ALA A 308 1.59 1.63 -36.70
N VAL A 309 2.63 0.78 -36.77
CA VAL A 309 3.69 0.85 -37.78
C VAL A 309 3.70 -0.47 -38.57
N VAL A 310 3.52 -0.41 -39.90
CA VAL A 310 3.46 -1.61 -40.76
C VAL A 310 4.73 -1.74 -41.58
N ALA A 311 5.49 -2.83 -41.37
CA ALA A 311 6.69 -3.15 -42.12
C ALA A 311 6.37 -3.60 -43.58
N THR A 312 7.37 -3.53 -44.47
CA THR A 312 7.21 -3.76 -45.91
C THR A 312 6.89 -5.19 -46.33
N ASP A 313 7.06 -6.16 -45.43
CA ASP A 313 6.67 -7.56 -45.62
C ASP A 313 5.19 -7.83 -45.27
N GLY A 314 4.44 -6.77 -44.92
CA GLY A 314 3.04 -6.85 -44.50
C GLY A 314 2.87 -7.21 -43.03
N SER A 315 3.96 -7.33 -42.26
CA SER A 315 3.87 -7.52 -40.82
C SER A 315 3.57 -6.19 -40.13
N THR A 316 2.50 -6.16 -39.35
CA THR A 316 2.18 -5.04 -38.47
C THR A 316 3.10 -5.18 -37.25
N ILE A 317 4.04 -4.24 -37.07
CA ILE A 317 4.68 -4.05 -35.77
C ILE A 317 3.65 -3.30 -34.93
N ASN A 318 2.78 -4.09 -34.35
CA ASN A 318 1.76 -3.59 -33.46
C ASN A 318 2.46 -3.27 -32.14
N ILE A 319 2.82 -2.00 -31.95
CA ILE A 319 3.40 -1.51 -30.69
C ILE A 319 2.44 -1.83 -29.54
N ASP A 320 1.13 -1.78 -29.81
CA ASP A 320 0.12 -2.22 -28.87
C ASP A 320 0.20 -3.73 -28.59
N GLN A 321 0.68 -4.58 -29.51
CA GLN A 321 0.91 -6.02 -29.25
C GLN A 321 2.15 -6.26 -28.39
N HIS A 322 3.18 -5.42 -28.45
CA HIS A 322 4.31 -5.52 -27.52
C HIS A 322 3.93 -5.01 -26.13
N VAL A 323 3.17 -3.92 -26.05
CA VAL A 323 2.53 -3.47 -24.82
C VAL A 323 1.53 -4.51 -24.30
N GLU A 324 0.75 -5.14 -25.18
CA GLU A 324 -0.20 -6.22 -24.86
C GLU A 324 0.52 -7.52 -24.56
N ASN A 325 1.71 -7.80 -25.07
CA ASN A 325 2.53 -8.95 -24.70
C ASN A 325 3.18 -8.74 -23.32
N ILE A 326 3.55 -7.50 -22.98
CA ILE A 326 3.92 -7.09 -21.62
C ILE A 326 2.70 -7.20 -20.68
N THR A 327 1.50 -6.89 -21.19
CA THR A 327 0.21 -6.97 -20.49
C THR A 327 -0.33 -8.41 -20.37
N ASN A 328 -0.03 -9.29 -21.33
CA ASN A 328 -0.37 -10.72 -21.31
C ASN A 328 0.66 -11.48 -20.49
N LEU A 329 1.93 -11.06 -20.47
CA LEU A 329 2.91 -11.54 -19.49
C LEU A 329 2.50 -11.15 -18.06
N ARG A 330 2.00 -9.92 -17.87
CA ARG A 330 1.36 -9.48 -16.62
C ARG A 330 0.21 -10.41 -16.22
N ASP A 331 -0.71 -10.69 -17.13
CA ASP A 331 -1.90 -11.47 -16.83
C ASP A 331 -1.59 -12.98 -16.66
N THR A 332 -0.59 -13.50 -17.38
CA THR A 332 -0.07 -14.88 -17.23
C THR A 332 0.72 -15.07 -15.92
N VAL A 333 1.45 -14.04 -15.48
CA VAL A 333 2.15 -14.01 -14.18
C VAL A 333 1.16 -13.83 -13.03
N ALA A 334 0.05 -13.10 -13.25
CA ALA A 334 -1.05 -12.93 -12.30
C ALA A 334 -1.90 -14.19 -12.09
N ALA A 335 -1.85 -15.17 -13.01
CA ALA A 335 -2.57 -16.43 -12.93
C ALA A 335 -1.79 -17.57 -12.23
N LEU A 336 -0.53 -17.33 -11.82
CA LEU A 336 0.30 -18.34 -11.16
C LEU A 336 0.23 -18.20 -9.63
N PRO A 337 0.07 -19.29 -8.86
CA PRO A 337 0.05 -19.22 -7.39
C PRO A 337 1.39 -18.72 -6.82
N GLU A 338 1.32 -17.75 -5.89
CA GLU A 338 2.45 -16.94 -5.38
C GLU A 338 3.61 -17.74 -4.77
N ASP A 339 3.40 -19.01 -4.39
CA ASP A 339 4.39 -19.84 -3.70
C ASP A 339 5.20 -20.80 -4.60
N SER A 340 5.11 -20.67 -5.93
CA SER A 340 5.76 -21.60 -6.86
C SER A 340 7.25 -21.27 -7.14
N PRO A 341 8.19 -22.23 -6.97
CA PRO A 341 9.60 -22.09 -7.36
C PRO A 341 9.83 -21.80 -8.86
N ALA A 342 8.80 -22.00 -9.70
CA ALA A 342 8.85 -21.66 -11.12
C ALA A 342 8.79 -20.14 -11.37
N PHE A 343 8.17 -19.36 -10.47
CA PHE A 343 8.02 -17.91 -10.58
C PHE A 343 9.38 -17.20 -10.59
N ALA A 344 10.26 -17.56 -9.64
CA ALA A 344 11.61 -17.01 -9.55
C ALA A 344 12.52 -17.41 -10.72
N LYS A 345 12.27 -18.56 -11.36
CA LYS A 345 13.06 -19.09 -12.49
C LYS A 345 12.62 -18.52 -13.84
N VAL A 346 11.33 -18.23 -14.02
CA VAL A 346 10.77 -17.62 -15.24
C VAL A 346 10.97 -16.11 -15.25
N ALA A 347 10.70 -15.41 -14.14
CA ALA A 347 10.90 -13.95 -14.06
C ALA A 347 12.37 -13.54 -14.34
N LYS A 348 13.33 -14.34 -13.86
CA LYS A 348 14.77 -14.07 -14.04
C LYS A 348 15.29 -14.47 -15.43
N LYS A 349 14.71 -15.49 -16.07
CA LYS A 349 15.12 -15.96 -17.40
C LYS A 349 14.47 -15.17 -18.54
N THR A 350 13.26 -14.66 -18.34
CA THR A 350 12.48 -13.96 -19.37
C THR A 350 12.83 -12.47 -19.47
N ALA A 351 13.12 -11.79 -18.35
CA ALA A 351 13.58 -10.39 -18.38
C ALA A 351 14.96 -10.23 -19.02
N LEU A 352 15.88 -11.19 -18.80
CA LEU A 352 17.22 -11.19 -19.42
C LEU A 352 17.21 -11.74 -20.86
N GLY A 353 16.29 -12.65 -21.20
CA GLY A 353 16.19 -13.24 -22.53
C GLY A 353 15.56 -12.32 -23.58
N ILE A 354 14.44 -11.68 -23.24
CA ILE A 354 13.70 -10.82 -24.19
C ILE A 354 14.47 -9.50 -24.44
N ILE A 355 15.08 -8.94 -23.40
CA ILE A 355 15.97 -7.78 -23.52
C ILE A 355 17.27 -8.19 -24.23
N GLY A 356 17.80 -9.39 -23.97
CA GLY A 356 19.03 -9.89 -24.61
C GLY A 356 18.91 -10.20 -26.11
N ASP A 357 17.75 -10.68 -26.57
CA ASP A 357 17.51 -10.95 -27.99
C ASP A 357 17.15 -9.65 -28.76
N ALA A 358 16.40 -8.73 -28.15
CA ALA A 358 16.18 -7.39 -28.69
C ALA A 358 17.48 -6.54 -28.77
N LEU A 359 18.40 -6.71 -27.80
CA LEU A 359 19.70 -6.04 -27.79
C LEU A 359 20.73 -6.67 -28.74
N LYS A 360 20.58 -7.95 -29.12
CA LYS A 360 21.52 -8.64 -30.02
C LYS A 360 21.43 -8.16 -31.47
N ASP A 361 20.24 -7.82 -31.94
CA ASP A 361 20.04 -7.33 -33.32
C ASP A 361 20.31 -5.82 -33.45
N VAL A 362 20.22 -5.06 -32.35
CA VAL A 362 20.41 -3.59 -32.33
C VAL A 362 21.86 -3.20 -31.95
N ALA A 363 22.65 -4.14 -31.44
CA ALA A 363 24.03 -3.89 -31.07
C ALA A 363 24.96 -3.82 -32.30
N LYS A 364 25.26 -2.59 -32.73
CA LYS A 364 26.65 -2.20 -33.01
C LYS A 364 26.85 -0.69 -32.80
N GLY A 365 27.09 -0.32 -31.54
CA GLY A 365 27.98 0.79 -31.20
C GLY A 365 27.43 1.88 -30.29
N GLN A 366 26.21 2.39 -30.50
CA GLN A 366 25.81 3.69 -29.93
C GLN A 366 24.75 3.63 -28.82
N VAL A 367 23.96 2.55 -28.73
CA VAL A 367 22.93 2.37 -27.68
C VAL A 367 23.53 1.99 -26.33
N MET A 368 24.73 1.41 -26.31
CA MET A 368 25.37 0.97 -25.07
C MET A 368 25.71 2.14 -24.14
N GLU A 369 25.96 3.34 -24.67
CA GLU A 369 26.23 4.54 -23.86
C GLU A 369 24.93 5.11 -23.23
N ALA A 370 23.83 5.09 -23.98
CA ALA A 370 22.51 5.47 -23.47
C ALA A 370 21.97 4.45 -22.45
N ALA A 371 22.17 3.16 -22.69
CA ALA A 371 21.83 2.09 -21.75
C ALA A 371 22.73 2.10 -20.51
N LYS A 372 24.01 2.50 -20.62
CA LYS A 372 24.89 2.73 -19.46
C LYS A 372 24.43 3.93 -18.64
N GLN A 373 23.99 5.01 -19.28
CA GLN A 373 23.43 6.18 -18.60
C GLN A 373 22.12 5.82 -17.88
N ILE A 374 21.21 5.07 -18.52
CA ILE A 374 19.97 4.57 -17.92
C ILE A 374 20.26 3.55 -16.80
N TYR A 375 21.28 2.69 -16.95
CA TYR A 375 21.71 1.73 -15.92
C TYR A 375 22.37 2.43 -14.72
N GLU A 376 23.20 3.45 -14.92
CA GLU A 376 23.77 4.26 -13.83
C GLU A 376 22.70 5.12 -13.14
N LEU A 377 21.71 5.68 -13.88
CA LEU A 377 20.51 6.32 -13.29
C LEU A 377 19.61 5.30 -12.54
N GLY A 378 19.57 4.05 -13.00
CA GLY A 378 18.85 2.94 -12.36
C GLY A 378 19.55 2.37 -11.12
N LYS A 379 20.86 2.60 -10.96
CA LYS A 379 21.66 2.13 -9.83
C LYS A 379 21.32 2.88 -8.53
N ASP A 380 20.92 4.14 -8.66
CA ASP A 380 20.42 4.99 -7.57
C ASP A 380 18.97 4.66 -7.16
N LEU A 381 18.26 3.85 -7.95
CA LEU A 381 16.89 3.41 -7.68
C LEU A 381 16.79 2.12 -6.85
N GLY A 382 17.87 1.36 -6.68
CA GLY A 382 17.89 0.18 -5.80
C GLY A 382 16.96 -0.99 -6.23
N PRO A 383 17.34 -2.25 -5.98
CA PRO A 383 16.61 -3.43 -6.47
C PRO A 383 15.18 -3.60 -5.91
N ALA A 384 14.77 -2.84 -4.90
CA ALA A 384 13.42 -2.85 -4.35
C ALA A 384 12.40 -2.11 -5.25
N ILE A 385 12.81 -1.07 -5.99
CA ILE A 385 11.91 -0.20 -6.76
C ILE A 385 11.43 -0.86 -8.05
N VAL A 386 12.24 -1.71 -8.67
CA VAL A 386 11.84 -2.46 -9.88
C VAL A 386 10.71 -3.45 -9.57
N ASN A 387 10.73 -4.06 -8.38
CA ASN A 387 9.68 -4.98 -7.95
C ASN A 387 8.37 -4.25 -7.58
N THR A 388 8.45 -3.05 -6.99
CA THR A 388 7.25 -2.30 -6.55
C THR A 388 6.61 -1.47 -7.67
N ALA A 389 7.40 -0.92 -8.61
CA ALA A 389 6.88 -0.18 -9.77
C ALA A 389 6.13 -1.11 -10.75
N ALA A 390 6.65 -2.34 -10.95
CA ALA A 390 5.94 -3.37 -11.70
C ALA A 390 4.62 -3.76 -11.01
N TYR A 391 4.65 -3.94 -9.68
CA TYR A 391 3.47 -4.30 -8.89
C TYR A 391 2.37 -3.21 -8.89
N ALA A 392 2.75 -1.92 -8.87
CA ALA A 392 1.80 -0.80 -8.81
C ALA A 392 1.21 -0.44 -10.19
N TYR A 393 1.99 -0.58 -11.27
CA TYR A 393 1.53 -0.36 -12.65
C TYR A 393 0.52 -1.43 -13.10
N PHE A 394 0.71 -2.68 -12.68
CA PHE A 394 -0.18 -3.79 -13.03
C PHE A 394 -1.57 -3.73 -12.36
N ARG A 395 -1.72 -2.99 -11.27
CA ARG A 395 -3.01 -2.87 -10.56
C ARG A 395 -3.90 -1.74 -11.07
N SER A 396 -3.35 -0.75 -11.77
CA SER A 396 -4.11 0.44 -12.22
C SER A 396 -4.76 0.28 -13.60
N HIS A 397 -4.51 -0.82 -14.32
CA HIS A 397 -4.96 -1.04 -15.70
C HIS A 397 -5.66 -2.41 -15.91
N MET A 398 -6.40 -2.91 -14.92
CA MET A 398 -7.37 -4.00 -15.05
C MET A 398 -8.78 -3.43 -14.86
N PRO A 399 -9.69 -3.51 -15.86
CA PRO A 399 -11.10 -3.22 -15.64
C PRO A 399 -11.70 -4.29 -14.74
N GLY A 400 -12.63 -3.90 -13.85
CA GLY A 400 -13.28 -4.81 -12.92
C GLY A 400 -13.93 -6.01 -13.60
N GLY A 401 -13.59 -7.19 -13.08
CA GLY A 401 -14.20 -8.50 -13.32
C GLY A 401 -13.84 -9.42 -12.17
#